data_AF-A0A524L7S6-F1
#
_entry.id   AF-A0A524L7S6-F1
#
_cell.length_a   1.000
_cell.length_b   1.000
_cell.length_c   1.000
_cell.angle_alpha   90.00
_cell.angle_beta   90.00
_cell.angle_gamma   90.00
#
_symmetry.space_group_name_H-M   'P 1'
#
loop_
_entity.id
_entity.type
_entity.pdbx_description
1 polymer ?
#
loop_
_entity_poly.entity_id
_entity_poly.type
_entity_poly.pdbx_seq_one_letter_code
_entity_poly.pdbx_strand_id
1 'polypeptide(L)'
;MKLSTQKRLAADVMKVGTSRVWMDPGFEDEVSLAITRDDIRRLVEEGAIQKKRTTGVSRGRARYILQQKRKGQRKGPGTKKGKATSKMSGKDRWMMKIRPMRKELRILRDTGKITPKIYRELYLKAKGNAFRNTAHLRTYITERRLSK
;
A
#
# COMPACT_ATOMS: atom_id res chain seq x y z
N MET A 1 -45.60 -6.75 -13.21
CA MET A 1 -45.71 -5.32 -13.61
C MET A 1 -44.31 -4.75 -13.92
N LYS A 2 -44.14 -3.47 -14.34
CA LYS A 2 -42.80 -2.88 -14.60
C LYS A 2 -42.33 -2.00 -13.43
N LEU A 3 -41.57 -2.57 -12.49
CA LEU A 3 -41.06 -1.90 -11.27
C LEU A 3 -39.74 -1.11 -11.46
N SER A 4 -39.46 -0.61 -12.67
CA SER A 4 -38.18 0.05 -12.95
C SER A 4 -37.98 1.35 -12.18
N THR A 5 -39.06 2.09 -11.90
CA THR A 5 -39.01 3.37 -11.20
C THR A 5 -38.77 3.16 -9.71
N GLN A 6 -39.49 2.22 -9.10
CA GLN A 6 -39.35 1.83 -7.70
C GLN A 6 -37.95 1.28 -7.43
N LYS A 7 -37.43 0.45 -8.33
CA LYS A 7 -36.05 -0.06 -8.24
C LYS A 7 -35.00 1.04 -8.33
N ARG A 8 -35.24 2.11 -9.11
CA ARG A 8 -34.36 3.29 -9.17
C ARG A 8 -34.45 4.13 -7.90
N LEU A 9 -35.67 4.42 -7.42
CA LEU A 9 -35.88 5.17 -6.19
C LEU A 9 -35.26 4.46 -4.98
N ALA A 10 -35.45 3.14 -4.88
CA ALA A 10 -34.83 2.29 -3.86
C ALA A 10 -33.31 2.32 -3.91
N ALA A 11 -32.72 2.32 -5.11
CA ALA A 11 -31.28 2.43 -5.30
C ALA A 11 -30.74 3.77 -4.78
N ASP A 12 -31.43 4.88 -5.09
CA ASP A 12 -31.07 6.23 -4.62
C ASP A 12 -31.20 6.34 -3.09
N VAL A 13 -32.30 5.84 -2.52
CA VAL A 13 -32.56 5.84 -1.07
C VAL A 13 -31.51 5.02 -0.32
N MET A 14 -31.16 3.82 -0.81
CA MET A 14 -30.16 2.94 -0.19
C MET A 14 -28.70 3.27 -0.58
N LYS A 15 -28.49 4.28 -1.42
CA LYS A 15 -27.19 4.69 -1.97
C LYS A 15 -26.42 3.50 -2.58
N VAL A 16 -27.07 2.74 -3.45
CA VAL A 16 -26.49 1.62 -4.20
C VAL A 16 -26.84 1.69 -5.68
N GLY A 17 -26.19 0.88 -6.51
CA GLY A 17 -26.64 0.68 -7.89
C GLY A 17 -27.91 -0.16 -7.97
N THR A 18 -28.73 0.06 -9.00
CA THR A 18 -29.99 -0.65 -9.26
C THR A 18 -29.82 -2.17 -9.31
N SER A 19 -28.67 -2.66 -9.78
CA SER A 19 -28.34 -4.10 -9.81
C SER A 19 -28.28 -4.75 -8.43
N ARG A 20 -28.05 -3.96 -7.37
CA ARG A 20 -27.95 -4.42 -5.99
C ARG A 20 -29.24 -4.29 -5.20
N VAL A 21 -30.32 -3.79 -5.81
CA VAL A 21 -31.64 -3.78 -5.20
C VAL A 21 -32.30 -5.14 -5.43
N TRP A 22 -32.70 -5.78 -4.35
CA TRP A 22 -33.56 -6.96 -4.34
C TRP A 22 -34.94 -6.53 -3.87
N MET A 23 -35.98 -7.03 -4.53
CA MET A 23 -37.38 -6.81 -4.18
C MET A 23 -37.99 -8.18 -4.02
N ASP A 24 -38.74 -8.39 -2.94
CA ASP A 24 -39.39 -9.66 -2.65
C ASP A 24 -40.57 -9.89 -3.63
N PRO A 25 -40.60 -11.02 -4.37
CA PRO A 25 -41.73 -11.34 -5.23
C PRO A 25 -43.08 -11.45 -4.51
N GLY A 26 -43.10 -11.77 -3.20
CA GLY A 26 -44.34 -11.86 -2.42
C GLY A 26 -45.01 -10.52 -2.13
N PHE A 27 -44.28 -9.41 -2.27
CA PHE A 27 -44.75 -8.05 -2.02
C PHE A 27 -44.79 -7.20 -3.32
N GLU A 28 -44.84 -7.84 -4.51
CA GLU A 28 -44.76 -7.12 -5.80
C GLU A 28 -45.87 -6.06 -5.94
N ASP A 29 -47.08 -6.38 -5.48
CA ASP A 29 -48.24 -5.48 -5.56
C ASP A 29 -48.07 -4.25 -4.65
N GLU A 30 -47.60 -4.44 -3.42
CA GLU A 30 -47.37 -3.35 -2.46
C GLU A 30 -46.21 -2.45 -2.90
N VAL A 31 -45.14 -3.05 -3.43
CA VAL A 31 -44.02 -2.31 -4.03
C VAL A 31 -44.49 -1.50 -5.23
N SER A 32 -45.43 -2.01 -6.03
CA SER A 32 -45.99 -1.28 -7.18
C SER A 32 -46.75 -0.02 -6.76
N LEU A 33 -47.48 -0.08 -5.64
CA LEU A 33 -48.25 1.04 -5.07
C LEU A 33 -47.38 2.14 -4.46
N ALA A 34 -46.11 1.86 -4.15
CA ALA A 34 -45.18 2.85 -3.60
C ALA A 34 -44.71 3.85 -4.67
N ILE A 35 -45.13 5.12 -4.52
CA ILE A 35 -44.81 6.21 -5.45
C ILE A 35 -43.76 7.15 -4.87
N THR A 36 -43.81 7.41 -3.55
CA THR A 36 -42.92 8.39 -2.91
C THR A 36 -41.64 7.75 -2.39
N ARG A 37 -40.62 8.58 -2.08
CA ARG A 37 -39.38 8.10 -1.45
C ARG A 37 -39.62 7.62 -0.01
N ASP A 38 -40.63 8.15 0.67
CA ASP A 38 -40.96 7.75 2.04
C ASP A 38 -41.61 6.36 2.07
N ASP A 39 -42.48 6.04 1.11
CA ASP A 39 -43.04 4.68 0.96
C ASP A 39 -41.93 3.65 0.71
N ILE A 40 -40.96 3.99 -0.15
CA ILE A 40 -39.80 3.13 -0.41
C ILE A 40 -38.92 2.96 0.84
N ARG A 41 -38.80 3.97 1.70
CA ARG A 41 -38.06 3.83 2.98
C ARG A 41 -38.76 2.85 3.91
N ARG A 42 -40.09 2.95 4.03
CA ARG A 42 -40.90 2.00 4.81
C ARG A 42 -40.73 0.56 4.31
N LEU A 43 -40.84 0.34 3.00
CA LEU A 43 -40.66 -0.99 2.41
C LEU A 43 -39.25 -1.56 2.57
N VAL A 44 -38.24 -0.70 2.72
CA VAL A 44 -36.87 -1.11 3.07
C VAL A 44 -36.76 -1.51 4.54
N GLU A 45 -37.45 -0.81 5.44
CA GLU A 45 -37.50 -1.12 6.88
C GLU A 45 -38.29 -2.41 7.15
N GLU A 46 -39.42 -2.60 6.47
CA GLU A 46 -40.26 -3.80 6.53
C GLU A 46 -39.60 -5.03 5.85
N GLY A 47 -38.55 -4.80 5.04
CA GLY A 47 -37.74 -5.84 4.43
C GLY A 47 -38.21 -6.35 3.07
N ALA A 48 -39.29 -5.79 2.51
CA ALA A 48 -39.77 -6.06 1.16
C ALA A 48 -38.76 -5.61 0.07
N ILE A 49 -37.97 -4.57 0.36
CA ILE A 49 -36.86 -4.12 -0.49
C ILE A 49 -35.54 -4.23 0.27
N GLN A 50 -34.57 -4.96 -0.28
CA GLN A 50 -33.28 -5.19 0.38
C GLN A 50 -32.08 -4.87 -0.51
N LYS A 51 -30.96 -4.59 0.16
CA LYS A 51 -29.66 -4.40 -0.46
C LYS A 51 -28.91 -5.73 -0.56
N LYS A 52 -28.69 -6.21 -1.79
CA LYS A 52 -27.77 -7.34 -2.03
C LYS A 52 -26.37 -6.99 -1.54
N ARG A 53 -25.71 -7.95 -0.88
CA ARG A 53 -24.30 -7.83 -0.47
C ARG A 53 -23.43 -7.55 -1.69
N THR A 54 -22.36 -6.77 -1.49
CA THR A 54 -21.40 -6.51 -2.57
C THR A 54 -20.59 -7.77 -2.84
N THR A 55 -20.48 -8.14 -4.10
CA THR A 55 -19.54 -9.17 -4.55
C THR A 55 -18.13 -8.58 -4.54
N GLY A 56 -17.30 -9.02 -3.58
CA GLY A 56 -15.90 -8.62 -3.48
C GLY A 56 -14.98 -9.60 -4.23
N VAL A 57 -13.82 -9.11 -4.69
CA VAL A 57 -12.79 -9.98 -5.27
C VAL A 57 -11.85 -10.47 -4.16
N SER A 58 -11.70 -11.79 -4.05
CA SER A 58 -10.77 -12.38 -3.06
C SER A 58 -9.32 -12.01 -3.35
N ARG A 59 -8.60 -11.62 -2.30
CA ARG A 59 -7.14 -11.37 -2.34
C ARG A 59 -6.31 -12.56 -1.84
N GLY A 60 -6.92 -13.73 -1.61
CA GLY A 60 -6.24 -14.90 -1.04
C GLY A 60 -4.99 -15.33 -1.82
N ARG A 61 -5.14 -15.56 -3.13
CA ARG A 61 -4.01 -15.91 -4.03
C ARG A 61 -2.94 -14.83 -4.03
N ALA A 62 -3.31 -13.56 -4.15
CA ALA A 62 -2.37 -12.44 -4.14
C ALA A 62 -1.53 -12.39 -2.85
N ARG A 63 -2.16 -12.61 -1.69
CA ARG A 63 -1.49 -12.68 -0.38
C ARG A 63 -0.51 -13.84 -0.28
N TYR A 64 -0.91 -15.03 -0.73
CA TYR A 64 -0.01 -16.20 -0.78
C TYR A 64 1.23 -15.93 -1.64
N ILE A 65 1.06 -15.37 -2.84
CA ILE A 65 2.17 -15.02 -3.73
C ILE A 65 3.08 -13.97 -3.08
N LEU A 66 2.52 -12.97 -2.42
CA LEU A 66 3.28 -11.95 -1.71
C LEU A 66 4.14 -12.55 -0.60
N GLN A 67 3.60 -13.49 0.18
CA GLN A 67 4.34 -14.20 1.23
C GLN A 67 5.52 -14.98 0.66
N GLN A 68 5.31 -15.73 -0.43
CA GLN A 68 6.40 -16.45 -1.11
C GLN A 68 7.48 -15.50 -1.65
N LYS A 69 7.06 -14.37 -2.23
CA LYS A 69 7.99 -13.31 -2.68
C LYS A 69 8.79 -12.71 -1.51
N ARG A 70 8.18 -12.52 -0.32
CA ARG A 70 8.88 -12.02 0.87
C ARG A 70 9.96 -12.98 1.34
N LYS A 71 9.72 -14.30 1.28
CA LYS A 71 10.71 -15.35 1.57
C LYS A 71 11.86 -15.44 0.55
N GLY A 72 11.79 -14.68 -0.55
CA GLY A 72 12.81 -14.72 -1.62
C GLY A 72 12.44 -15.64 -2.79
N GLN A 73 11.38 -16.43 -2.69
CA GLN A 73 10.91 -17.30 -3.76
C GLN A 73 10.20 -16.51 -4.88
N ARG A 74 9.98 -17.15 -6.03
CA ARG A 74 9.27 -16.56 -7.20
C ARG A 74 9.87 -15.21 -7.67
N LYS A 75 11.19 -15.06 -7.54
CA LYS A 75 11.98 -13.86 -7.88
C LYS A 75 13.14 -14.16 -8.86
N GLY A 76 13.14 -15.33 -9.50
CA GLY A 76 14.18 -15.74 -10.45
C GLY A 76 14.22 -14.88 -11.73
N PRO A 77 15.27 -15.03 -12.57
CA PRO A 77 15.44 -14.26 -13.80
C PRO A 77 14.27 -14.45 -14.78
N GLY A 78 13.80 -15.68 -15.00
CA GLY A 78 12.68 -15.98 -15.91
C GLY A 78 11.34 -15.34 -15.50
N THR A 79 11.19 -14.93 -14.24
CA THR A 79 9.99 -14.21 -13.77
C THR A 79 10.08 -12.68 -13.99
N LYS A 80 11.26 -12.17 -14.36
CA LYS A 80 11.51 -10.72 -14.54
C LYS A 80 11.44 -10.38 -16.03
N LYS A 81 10.48 -9.52 -16.40
CA LYS A 81 10.29 -9.09 -17.80
C LYS A 81 10.95 -7.76 -18.16
N GLY A 82 11.41 -6.98 -17.16
CA GLY A 82 11.99 -5.65 -17.37
C GLY A 82 13.49 -5.60 -17.12
N LYS A 83 14.14 -4.53 -17.62
CA LYS A 83 15.56 -4.21 -17.39
C LYS A 83 15.90 -4.18 -15.89
N ALA A 84 17.14 -4.46 -15.51
CA ALA A 84 17.57 -4.46 -14.11
C ALA A 84 17.37 -3.10 -13.38
N THR A 85 17.39 -2.00 -14.13
CA THR A 85 17.17 -0.64 -13.63
C THR A 85 15.70 -0.27 -13.46
N SER A 86 14.75 -1.06 -13.99
CA SER A 86 13.31 -0.71 -13.92
C SER A 86 12.74 -0.78 -12.50
N LYS A 87 13.30 -1.63 -11.65
CA LYS A 87 12.86 -1.79 -10.26
C LYS A 87 13.52 -0.80 -9.30
N MET A 88 14.75 -0.39 -9.61
CA MET A 88 15.51 0.54 -8.78
C MET A 88 16.57 1.19 -9.66
N SER A 89 16.48 2.51 -9.80
CA SER A 89 17.42 3.28 -10.62
C SER A 89 18.81 3.31 -9.98
N GLY A 90 19.83 3.65 -10.76
CA GLY A 90 21.18 3.87 -10.23
C GLY A 90 21.21 4.98 -9.16
N LYS A 91 20.43 6.04 -9.38
CA LYS A 91 20.28 7.16 -8.43
C LYS A 91 19.65 6.70 -7.12
N ASP A 92 18.61 5.87 -7.17
CA ASP A 92 17.95 5.34 -5.96
C ASP A 92 18.90 4.46 -5.15
N ARG A 93 19.64 3.57 -5.82
CA ARG A 93 20.68 2.74 -5.15
C ARG A 93 21.72 3.62 -4.46
N TRP A 94 22.20 4.65 -5.14
CA TRP A 94 23.15 5.60 -4.56
C TRP A 94 22.57 6.33 -3.35
N MET A 95 21.34 6.85 -3.45
CA MET A 95 20.66 7.53 -2.34
C MET A 95 20.44 6.60 -1.14
N MET A 96 19.99 5.37 -1.37
CA MET A 96 19.81 4.35 -0.32
C MET A 96 21.13 3.96 0.35
N LYS A 97 22.24 4.03 -0.39
CA LYS A 97 23.58 3.77 0.13
C LYS A 97 24.15 4.93 0.94
N ILE A 98 24.14 6.16 0.38
CA ILE A 98 24.82 7.32 0.97
C ILE A 98 24.09 7.93 2.16
N ARG A 99 22.75 7.94 2.16
CA ARG A 99 21.95 8.58 3.23
C ARG A 99 22.15 7.93 4.60
N PRO A 100 22.10 6.59 4.75
CA PRO A 100 22.37 5.93 6.03
C PRO A 100 23.80 6.19 6.52
N MET A 101 24.80 6.19 5.64
CA MET A 101 26.19 6.49 6.03
C MET A 101 26.35 7.92 6.53
N ARG A 102 25.74 8.90 5.87
CA ARG A 102 25.77 10.30 6.33
C ARG A 102 25.01 10.50 7.64
N LYS A 103 23.91 9.77 7.84
CA LYS A 103 23.17 9.76 9.11
C LYS A 103 24.04 9.21 10.24
N GLU A 104 24.70 8.07 10.00
CA GLU A 104 25.62 7.45 10.95
C GLU A 104 26.77 8.39 11.34
N LEU A 105 27.44 8.99 10.36
CA LEU A 105 28.52 9.95 10.61
C LEU A 105 28.04 11.16 11.44
N ARG A 106 26.81 11.63 11.19
CA ARG A 106 26.23 12.73 11.97
C ARG A 106 26.04 12.32 13.43
N ILE A 107 25.46 11.13 13.66
CA ILE A 107 25.27 10.59 15.01
C ILE A 107 26.62 10.43 15.74
N LEU A 108 27.64 9.89 15.08
CA LEU A 108 28.96 9.71 15.68
C LEU A 108 29.63 11.05 16.05
N ARG A 109 29.43 12.09 15.24
CA ARG A 109 29.94 13.43 15.52
C ARG A 109 29.19 14.05 16.70
N ASP A 110 27.86 13.99 16.68
CA ASP A 110 27.01 14.63 17.70
C ASP A 110 27.16 13.95 19.07
N THR A 111 27.49 12.65 19.09
CA THR A 111 27.84 11.90 20.31
C THR A 111 29.29 12.07 20.75
N GLY A 112 30.11 12.83 20.02
CA GLY A 112 31.51 13.08 20.36
C GLY A 112 32.47 11.93 20.09
N LYS A 113 32.00 10.81 19.52
CA LYS A 113 32.84 9.64 19.18
C LYS A 113 33.87 9.94 18.10
N ILE A 114 33.56 10.86 17.17
CA ILE A 114 34.49 11.35 16.16
C ILE A 114 34.64 12.86 16.24
N THR A 115 35.83 13.37 15.93
CA THR A 115 36.05 14.81 15.85
C THR A 115 35.45 15.41 14.58
N PRO A 116 35.12 16.72 14.54
CA PRO A 116 34.62 17.39 13.34
C PRO A 116 35.55 17.25 12.11
N LYS A 117 36.87 17.22 12.34
CA LYS A 117 37.88 17.00 11.30
C LYS A 117 37.73 15.61 10.66
N ILE A 118 37.70 14.56 11.50
CA ILE A 118 37.51 13.17 11.06
C ILE A 118 36.16 13.01 10.36
N TYR A 119 35.10 13.63 10.87
CA TYR A 119 33.78 13.64 10.24
C TYR A 119 33.86 14.16 8.79
N ARG A 120 34.53 15.29 8.56
CA ARG A 120 34.65 15.90 7.22
C ARG A 120 35.40 14.97 6.25
N GLU A 121 36.49 14.36 6.68
CA GLU A 121 37.26 13.41 5.88
C GLU A 121 36.44 12.18 5.49
N LEU A 122 35.77 11.56 6.48
CA LEU A 122 34.93 10.39 6.25
C LEU A 122 33.71 10.72 5.37
N TYR A 123 33.16 11.93 5.50
CA TYR A 123 32.06 12.39 4.65
C TYR A 123 32.47 12.48 3.18
N LEU A 124 33.66 13.03 2.89
CA LEU A 124 34.20 13.11 1.53
C LEU A 124 34.50 11.72 0.96
N LYS A 125 35.10 10.83 1.76
CA LYS A 125 35.32 9.42 1.37
C LYS A 125 34.01 8.70 1.08
N ALA A 126 32.97 8.93 1.88
CA ALA A 126 31.64 8.37 1.64
C ALA A 126 31.02 8.92 0.33
N LYS A 127 31.17 10.23 0.05
CA LYS A 127 30.77 10.83 -1.24
C LYS A 127 31.51 10.17 -2.41
N GLY A 128 32.78 9.84 -2.24
CA GLY A 128 33.61 9.12 -3.21
C GLY A 128 33.36 7.61 -3.30
N ASN A 129 32.29 7.09 -2.69
CA ASN A 129 31.92 5.67 -2.72
C ASN A 129 32.97 4.72 -2.12
N ALA A 130 33.86 5.21 -1.23
CA ALA A 130 34.90 4.40 -0.58
C ALA A 130 34.32 3.28 0.31
N PHE A 131 33.10 3.46 0.83
CA PHE A 131 32.45 2.50 1.72
C PHE A 131 31.35 1.71 1.00
N ARG A 132 31.12 0.46 1.43
CA ARG A 132 30.12 -0.44 0.81
C ARG A 132 28.76 -0.29 1.47
N ASN A 133 28.74 -0.19 2.79
CA ASN A 133 27.56 -0.04 3.64
C ASN A 133 27.98 0.64 4.96
N THR A 134 27.03 0.87 5.86
CA THR A 134 27.29 1.45 7.19
C THR A 134 28.18 0.58 8.06
N ALA A 135 28.12 -0.76 7.92
CA ALA A 135 28.99 -1.67 8.65
C ALA A 135 30.47 -1.49 8.25
N HIS A 136 30.77 -1.45 6.95
CA HIS A 136 32.12 -1.19 6.44
C HIS A 136 32.65 0.16 6.90
N LEU A 137 31.79 1.19 6.95
CA LEU A 137 32.16 2.48 7.53
C LEU A 137 32.57 2.35 9.02
N ARG A 138 31.78 1.62 9.83
CA ARG A 138 32.10 1.39 11.24
C ARG A 138 33.42 0.62 11.40
N THR A 139 33.60 -0.46 10.65
CA THR A 139 34.84 -1.24 10.64
C THR A 139 36.05 -0.36 10.34
N TYR A 140 35.97 0.49 9.32
CA TYR A 140 37.05 1.42 8.97
C TYR A 140 37.40 2.41 10.10
N ILE A 141 36.39 2.93 10.80
CA ILE A 141 36.59 3.85 11.93
C ILE A 141 37.31 3.13 13.07
N THR A 142 36.90 1.90 13.38
CA THR A 142 37.51 1.07 14.43
C THR A 142 38.96 0.69 14.08
N GLU A 143 39.20 0.15 12.88
CA GLU A 143 40.53 -0.30 12.44
C GLU A 143 41.55 0.84 12.45
N ARG A 144 41.14 2.05 12.05
CA ARG A 144 42.02 3.21 12.03
C ARG A 144 42.04 3.99 13.35
N ARG A 145 41.40 3.47 14.41
CA ARG A 145 41.29 4.11 15.73
C ARG A 145 40.86 5.58 15.63
N LEU A 146 39.92 5.85 14.74
CA LEU A 146 39.40 7.21 14.47
C LEU A 146 38.28 7.60 15.44
N SER A 147 37.81 6.65 16.25
CA SER A 147 36.92 6.89 17.38
C SER A 147 37.72 7.19 18.64
N LYS A 148 37.27 8.19 19.40
CA LYS A 148 37.67 8.36 20.80
C LYS A 148 37.08 7.27 21.68
#